data_AF-A0A3N5Q6N7-F1
#
_entry.id   AF-A0A3N5Q6N7-F1
#
_cell.length_a   1.000
_cell.length_b   1.000
_cell.length_c   1.000
_cell.angle_alpha   90.00
_cell.angle_beta   90.00
_cell.angle_gamma   90.00
#
_symmetry.space_group_name_H-M   'P 1'
#
loop_
_entity.id
_entity.type
_entity.pdbx_description
1 polymer ?
#
loop_
_entity_poly.entity_id
_entity_poly.type
_entity_poly.pdbx_seq_one_letter_code
_entity_poly.pdbx_strand_id
1 'polypeptide(L)' 'MDLLRAQGLSEQQRRGIRELETACTKHSPLNMKLNWEMLEKRPPVEVNDFLCYDDLKLVGFLY' A
#
# COMPACT_ATOMS: atom_id res chain seq x y z
N MET A 1 13.60 4.96 7.66
CA MET A 1 12.54 5.33 6.70
C MET A 1 13.05 5.33 5.28
N ASP A 2 12.49 4.45 4.45
CA ASP A 2 12.84 4.23 3.04
C ASP A 2 11.61 4.40 2.14
N LEU A 3 11.80 5.04 0.98
CA LEU A 3 10.75 5.24 0.00
C LEU A 3 11.00 4.37 -1.24
N LEU A 4 10.05 3.49 -1.54
CA LEU A 4 10.05 2.64 -2.71
C LEU A 4 9.02 3.13 -3.74
N ARG A 5 9.48 3.29 -4.99
CA ARG A 5 8.62 3.51 -6.15
C ARG A 5 8.34 2.16 -6.81
N ALA A 6 7.11 1.68 -6.67
CA ALA A 6 6.73 0.35 -7.12
C ALA A 6 6.24 0.36 -8.59
N GLN A 7 6.66 -0.67 -9.33
CA GLN A 7 6.23 -0.97 -10.70
C GLN A 7 5.21 -2.11 -10.64
N GLY A 8 3.94 -1.75 -10.47
CA GLY A 8 2.93 -2.67 -9.95
C GLY A 8 3.21 -3.11 -8.51
N LEU A 9 2.31 -3.90 -7.92
CA LEU A 9 2.41 -4.35 -6.53
C LEU A 9 2.58 -5.87 -6.44
N SER A 10 3.60 -6.32 -5.73
CA SER A 10 3.77 -7.73 -5.35
C SER A 10 2.73 -8.15 -4.31
N GLU A 11 2.53 -9.46 -4.15
CA GLU A 11 1.63 -9.98 -3.11
C GLU A 11 2.03 -9.52 -1.69
N GLN A 12 3.33 -9.47 -1.41
CA GLN A 12 3.84 -8.99 -0.12
C GLN A 12 3.52 -7.50 0.10
N GLN A 13 3.65 -6.67 -0.93
CA GLN A 13 3.32 -5.24 -0.85
C GLN A 13 1.82 -5.04 -0.63
N ARG A 14 0.97 -5.78 -1.36
CA ARG A 14 -0.49 -5.74 -1.18
C ARG A 14 -0.90 -6.15 0.23
N ARG A 15 -0.28 -7.20 0.77
CA ARG A 15 -0.49 -7.61 2.16
C ARG A 15 -0.10 -6.50 3.14
N GLY A 16 1.04 -5.85 2.93
CA GLY A 16 1.46 -4.69 3.73
C GLY A 16 0.45 -3.54 3.70
N ILE A 17 -0.14 -3.24 2.53
CA ILE A 17 -1.16 -2.20 2.41
C ILE A 17 -2.43 -2.58 3.19
N ARG A 18 -2.85 -3.86 3.18
CA ARG A 18 -4.00 -4.34 3.98
C ARG A 18 -3.75 -4.20 5.48
N GLU A 19 -2.55 -4.55 5.92
CA GLU A 19 -2.13 -4.40 7.33
C GLU A 19 -2.09 -2.93 7.74
N LEU A 20 -1.60 -2.04 6.87
CA LEU A 20 -1.59 -0.60 7.08
C LEU A 20 -3.02 -0.03 7.17
N GLU A 21 -3.90 -0.39 6.25
CA GLU A 21 -5.33 -0.02 6.28
C GLU A 21 -5.97 -0.46 7.60
N THR A 22 -5.75 -1.72 8.00
CA THR A 22 -6.27 -2.27 9.26
C THR A 22 -5.76 -1.48 10.47
N ALA A 23 -4.47 -1.13 10.49
CA ALA A 23 -3.88 -0.34 11.57
C ALA A 23 -4.45 1.08 11.63
N CYS A 24 -4.64 1.75 10.49
CA CYS A 24 -5.22 3.10 10.41
C CYS A 24 -6.70 3.13 10.83
N THR A 25 -7.46 2.10 10.45
CA THR A 25 -8.90 2.00 10.71
C THR A 25 -9.24 1.46 12.12
N LYS A 26 -8.27 0.88 12.83
CA LYS A 26 -8.48 0.30 14.17
C LYS A 26 -9.00 1.29 15.22
N HIS A 27 -8.57 2.55 15.15
CA HIS A 27 -8.85 3.56 16.18
C HIS A 27 -9.70 4.74 15.67
N SER A 28 -10.09 4.72 14.40
CA SER A 28 -10.88 5.77 13.76
C SER A 28 -11.76 5.12 12.69
N PRO A 29 -13.02 5.57 12.50
CA PRO A 29 -13.88 5.11 11.39
C PRO A 29 -13.41 5.67 10.03
N LEU A 30 -12.09 5.84 9.86
CA LEU A 30 -11.49 6.23 8.61
C LEU A 30 -11.70 5.09 7.62
N ASN A 31 -12.64 5.24 6.70
CA ASN A 31 -12.80 4.25 5.64
C ASN A 31 -11.86 4.63 4.50
N MET A 32 -10.67 4.03 4.47
CA MET A 32 -9.75 4.19 3.35
C MET A 32 -10.42 3.56 2.12
N LYS A 33 -10.89 4.39 1.17
CA LYS A 33 -11.60 3.93 -0.04
C LYS A 33 -10.61 3.40 -1.08
N LEU A 34 -9.79 2.43 -0.72
CA LEU A 34 -8.87 1.78 -1.64
C LEU A 34 -9.64 0.92 -2.63
N ASN A 35 -9.36 1.10 -3.93
CA ASN A 35 -9.90 0.23 -4.97
C ASN A 35 -9.04 -1.04 -5.07
N TRP A 36 -9.34 -2.04 -4.25
CA TRP A 36 -8.58 -3.30 -4.18
C TRP A 36 -8.51 -4.05 -5.51
N GLU A 37 -9.58 -4.02 -6.30
CA GLU A 37 -9.59 -4.65 -7.63
C GLU A 37 -8.53 -4.00 -8.55
N MET A 38 -8.40 -2.68 -8.50
CA MET A 38 -7.39 -1.94 -9.25
C MET A 38 -5.97 -2.23 -8.74
N LEU A 39 -5.76 -2.26 -7.41
CA LEU A 39 -4.46 -2.57 -6.81
C LEU A 39 -3.97 -3.98 -7.18
N GLU A 40 -4.89 -4.94 -7.29
CA GLU A 40 -4.58 -6.33 -7.60
C GLU A 40 -4.26 -6.56 -9.09
N LYS A 41 -4.89 -5.79 -9.97
CA LYS A 41 -4.72 -5.88 -11.44
C LYS A 41 -3.71 -4.89 -11.99
N ARG A 42 -2.97 -4.18 -11.12
CA ARG A 42 -2.12 -3.07 -11.53
C ARG A 42 -0.99 -3.55 -12.46
N PRO A 43 -0.88 -2.98 -13.67
CA PRO A 43 0.13 -3.44 -14.61
C PRO A 43 1.54 -3.09 -14.10
N PRO A 44 2.54 -3.96 -14.30
CA PRO A 44 3.92 -3.73 -13.85
C PRO A 44 4.63 -2.60 -14.62
N VAL A 45 3.99 -2.00 -15.62
CA VAL A 45 4.56 -0.94 -16.45
C VAL A 45 4.30 0.44 -15.86
N GLU A 46 3.37 0.56 -14.92
CA GLU A 46 2.98 1.83 -14.31
C GLU A 46 3.67 2.04 -12.95
N VAL A 47 4.42 3.15 -12.82
CA VAL A 47 5.02 3.59 -11.54
C VAL A 47 4.06 4.55 -10.85
N ASN A 48 2.95 4.02 -10.36
CA ASN A 48 1.90 4.82 -9.72
C ASN A 48 1.91 4.69 -8.19
N ASP A 49 2.72 3.78 -7.64
CA ASP A 49 2.70 3.44 -6.22
C ASP A 49 3.97 3.87 -5.49
N PHE A 50 3.77 4.60 -4.39
CA PHE A 50 4.81 4.99 -3.45
C PHE A 50 4.57 4.29 -2.12
N LEU A 51 5.56 3.51 -1.69
CA LEU A 51 5.53 2.74 -0.45
C LEU A 51 6.60 3.30 0.50
N CYS A 52 6.20 3.74 1.68
CA CYS A 52 7.11 4.21 2.71
C CYS A 52 7.26 3.14 3.79
N TYR A 53 8.50 2.71 4.01
CA TYR A 53 8.85 1.70 5.00
C TYR A 53 9.62 2.35 6.15
N ASP A 54 9.37 1.89 7.37
CA ASP A 54 10.26 2.08 8.51
C ASP A 54 10.75 0.71 8.95
N ASP A 55 12.07 0.51 8.85
CA ASP A 55 12.70 -0.81 8.78
C ASP A 55 12.01 -1.74 7.75
N LEU A 56 11.36 -2.81 8.22
CA LEU A 56 10.66 -3.79 7.38
C LEU A 56 9.14 -3.60 7.38
N LYS A 57 8.64 -2.55 8.04
CA LYS A 57 7.20 -2.30 8.20
C LYS A 57 6.74 -1.22 7.24
N LEU A 58 5.68 -1.50 6.48
CA LEU A 58 5.02 -0.48 5.67
C LEU A 58 4.28 0.49 6.60
N VAL A 59 4.63 1.78 6.54
CA VAL A 59 4.06 2.85 7.36
C VAL A 59 3.35 3.92 6.54
N GLY A 60 3.50 3.91 5.21
CA GLY A 60 2.80 4.82 4.31
C GLY A 60 2.61 4.26 2.92
N PHE A 61 1.51 4.66 2.28
CA PHE A 61 1.15 4.27 0.93
C PHE A 61 0.46 5.43 0.20
N LEU A 62 0.87 5.71 -1.03
CA LEU A 62 0.25 6.70 -1.92
C LEU A 62 0.18 6.12 -3.33
N TYR A 63 -0.99 6.25 -3.97
CA TYR A 63 -1.34 5.58 -5.22
C TYR A 63 -1.91 6.52 -6.29
#